data_AF-A0A7K3A5J9-F1
#
_entry.id   AF-A0A7K3A5J9-F1
#
_cell.length_a   1.000
_cell.length_b   1.000
_cell.length_c   1.000
_cell.angle_alpha   90.00
_cell.angle_beta   90.00
_cell.angle_gamma   90.00
#
_symmetry.space_group_name_H-M   'P 1'
#
loop_
_entity.id
_entity.type
_entity.pdbx_description
1 polymer ?
#
loop_
_entity_poly.entity_id
_entity_poly.type
_entity_poly.pdbx_seq_one_letter_code
_entity_poly.pdbx_strand_id
1 'polypeptide(L)'
;MSELVQRASQQLSELVRSELRLAQAEMKQKGKHYGKGGGLFGGAGIVGFLTLQALVVTAIAALAVPLPVWTAALIVTAVLAVVASVLAVIGKKQVAQAASPAPTRTIENVKADVATIKESAHR
;
A
#
# COMPACT_ATOMS: atom_id res chain seq x y z
N MET A 1 35.47 -38.65 -18.49
CA MET A 1 34.20 -38.45 -17.74
C MET A 1 34.27 -37.25 -16.80
N SER A 2 35.32 -37.10 -15.97
CA SER A 2 35.49 -35.94 -15.06
C SER A 2 35.50 -34.57 -15.75
N GLU A 3 36.12 -34.42 -16.92
CA GLU A 3 36.16 -33.13 -17.63
C GLU A 3 34.77 -32.62 -18.06
N LEU A 4 33.86 -33.51 -18.45
CA LEU A 4 32.51 -33.14 -18.89
C LEU A 4 31.64 -32.71 -17.71
N VAL A 5 31.74 -33.42 -16.58
CA VAL A 5 31.05 -33.06 -15.33
C VAL A 5 31.57 -31.72 -14.81
N GLN A 6 32.88 -31.49 -14.90
CA GLN A 6 33.49 -30.23 -14.47
C GLN A 6 33.04 -29.06 -15.35
N ARG A 7 32.99 -29.23 -16.69
CA ARG A 7 32.47 -28.21 -17.62
C ARG A 7 30.98 -27.94 -17.43
N ALA A 8 30.15 -28.96 -17.22
CA ALA A 8 28.72 -28.79 -16.96
C ALA A 8 28.47 -28.06 -15.63
N SER A 9 29.23 -28.38 -14.58
CA SER A 9 29.18 -27.66 -13.30
C SER A 9 29.62 -26.20 -13.43
N GLN A 10 30.61 -25.93 -14.30
CA GLN A 10 31.08 -24.58 -14.60
C GLN A 10 29.99 -23.76 -15.31
N GLN A 11 29.36 -24.34 -16.33
CA GLN A 11 28.28 -23.70 -17.10
C GLN A 11 27.04 -23.44 -16.25
N LEU A 12 26.67 -24.38 -15.38
CA LEU A 12 25.55 -24.21 -14.46
C LEU A 12 25.83 -23.06 -13.47
N SER A 13 27.07 -22.98 -12.96
CA SER A 13 27.49 -21.89 -12.07
C SER A 13 27.48 -20.54 -12.78
N GLU A 14 27.91 -20.49 -14.05
CA GLU A 14 27.84 -19.28 -14.88
C GLU A 14 26.39 -18.85 -15.16
N LEU A 15 25.51 -19.80 -15.46
CA LEU A 15 24.09 -19.55 -15.72
C LEU A 15 23.39 -18.98 -14.48
N VAL A 16 23.53 -19.64 -13.33
CA VAL A 16 22.99 -19.16 -12.04
C VAL A 16 23.51 -17.76 -11.74
N ARG A 17 24.80 -17.50 -11.98
CA ARG A 17 25.38 -16.17 -11.77
C ARG A 17 24.85 -15.13 -12.75
N SER A 18 24.53 -15.51 -13.99
CA SER A 18 23.90 -14.62 -14.97
C SER A 18 22.46 -14.29 -14.59
N GLU A 19 21.68 -15.26 -14.12
CA GLU A 19 20.31 -15.05 -13.66
C GLU A 19 20.29 -14.15 -12.43
N LEU A 20 21.20 -14.37 -11.48
CA LEU A 20 21.34 -13.49 -10.31
C LEU A 20 21.69 -12.06 -10.72
N ARG A 21 22.54 -11.87 -11.73
CA ARG A 21 22.86 -10.53 -12.26
C ARG A 21 21.66 -9.90 -12.97
N LEU A 22 20.91 -10.68 -13.73
CA LEU A 22 19.71 -10.22 -14.42
C LEU A 22 18.62 -9.82 -13.41
N ALA A 23 18.35 -10.67 -12.42
CA ALA A 23 17.43 -10.40 -11.32
C ALA A 23 17.86 -9.14 -10.54
N GLN A 24 19.15 -8.97 -10.25
CA GLN A 24 19.65 -7.74 -9.63
C GLN A 24 19.42 -6.50 -10.51
N ALA A 25 19.65 -6.59 -11.82
CA ALA A 25 19.41 -5.49 -12.74
C ALA A 25 17.91 -5.11 -12.78
N GLU A 26 17.03 -6.11 -12.85
CA GLU A 26 15.58 -5.91 -12.86
C GLU A 26 15.07 -5.35 -11.53
N MET A 27 15.58 -5.86 -10.39
CA MET A 27 15.28 -5.32 -9.06
C MET A 27 15.75 -3.89 -8.90
N LYS A 28 16.93 -3.53 -9.43
CA LYS A 28 17.44 -2.15 -9.39
C LYS A 28 16.61 -1.22 -10.28
N GLN A 29 16.16 -1.69 -11.43
CA GLN A 29 15.29 -0.93 -12.34
C GLN A 29 13.91 -0.70 -11.73
N LYS A 30 13.29 -1.75 -11.15
CA LYS A 30 12.04 -1.64 -10.38
C LYS A 30 12.23 -0.72 -9.17
N GLY A 31 13.26 -0.95 -8.36
CA GLY A 31 13.58 -0.18 -7.17
C GLY A 31 13.80 1.31 -7.43
N LYS A 32 14.39 1.70 -8.56
CA LYS A 32 14.54 3.11 -8.94
C LYS A 32 13.20 3.78 -9.24
N HIS A 33 12.26 3.08 -9.87
CA HIS A 33 10.92 3.59 -10.13
C HIS A 33 10.10 3.69 -8.84
N TYR A 34 10.12 2.65 -8.00
CA TYR A 34 9.45 2.66 -6.70
C TYR A 34 10.07 3.68 -5.73
N GLY A 35 11.40 3.87 -5.74
CA GLY A 35 12.09 4.82 -4.88
C GLY A 35 11.82 6.28 -5.26
N LYS A 36 11.84 6.60 -6.57
CA LYS A 36 11.49 7.95 -7.04
C LYS A 36 10.00 8.24 -6.82
N GLY A 37 9.14 7.28 -7.10
CA GLY A 37 7.70 7.38 -6.86
C GLY A 37 7.37 7.54 -5.37
N GLY A 38 7.94 6.70 -4.51
CA GLY A 38 7.77 6.76 -3.06
C GLY A 38 8.30 8.05 -2.45
N GLY A 39 9.47 8.54 -2.89
CA GLY A 39 10.01 9.82 -2.44
C GLY A 39 9.16 11.02 -2.85
N LEU A 40 8.67 11.06 -4.09
CA LEU A 40 7.77 12.12 -4.57
C LEU A 40 6.42 12.07 -3.85
N PHE A 41 5.85 10.88 -3.63
CA PHE A 41 4.59 10.73 -2.87
C PHE A 41 4.76 11.14 -1.41
N GLY A 42 5.88 10.78 -0.78
CA GLY A 42 6.20 11.22 0.58
C GLY A 42 6.33 12.75 0.67
N GLY A 43 7.05 13.36 -0.26
CA GLY A 43 7.18 14.82 -0.37
C GLY A 43 5.83 15.50 -0.63
N ALA A 44 5.02 14.96 -1.54
CA ALA A 44 3.68 15.46 -1.82
C ALA A 44 2.76 15.36 -0.59
N GLY A 45 2.91 14.32 0.23
CA GLY A 45 2.18 14.20 1.50
C GLY A 45 2.52 15.32 2.49
N ILE A 46 3.80 15.64 2.65
CA ILE A 46 4.25 16.74 3.53
C ILE A 46 3.77 18.09 3.00
N VAL A 47 3.99 18.36 1.70
CA VAL A 47 3.56 19.61 1.08
C VAL A 47 2.04 19.74 1.15
N GLY A 48 1.29 18.68 0.83
CA GLY A 48 -0.16 18.66 0.94
C GLY A 48 -0.65 18.93 2.37
N PHE A 49 0.01 18.38 3.38
CA PHE A 49 -0.31 18.68 4.79
C PHE A 49 -0.10 20.16 5.13
N LEU A 50 1.01 20.76 4.70
CA LEU A 50 1.27 22.19 4.89
C LEU A 50 0.26 23.06 4.14
N THR A 51 -0.09 22.68 2.90
CA THR A 51 -1.12 23.37 2.12
C THR A 51 -2.48 23.32 2.81
N LEU A 52 -2.88 22.18 3.38
CA LEU A 52 -4.11 22.07 4.15
C LEU A 52 -4.09 23.00 5.36
N GLN A 53 -3.01 23.04 6.13
CA GLN A 53 -2.87 23.96 7.27
C GLN A 53 -2.99 25.43 6.84
N ALA A 54 -2.29 25.82 5.77
CA ALA A 54 -2.38 27.17 5.22
C ALA A 54 -3.83 27.50 4.80
N LEU A 55 -4.53 26.57 4.16
CA LEU A 55 -5.92 26.74 3.75
C LEU A 55 -6.87 26.92 4.93
N VAL A 56 -6.66 26.20 6.04
CA VAL A 56 -7.42 26.43 7.29
C VAL A 56 -7.19 27.86 7.81
N VAL A 57 -5.94 28.31 7.88
CA VAL A 57 -5.62 29.67 8.33
C VAL A 57 -6.24 30.72 7.41
N THR A 58 -6.16 30.54 6.09
CA THR A 58 -6.79 31.42 5.10
C THR A 58 -8.30 31.48 5.27
N ALA A 59 -8.97 30.33 5.48
CA ALA A 59 -10.41 30.29 5.70
C ALA A 59 -10.82 31.03 6.97
N ILE A 60 -10.07 30.85 8.07
CA ILE A 60 -10.31 31.58 9.32
C ILE A 60 -10.11 33.08 9.11
N ALA A 61 -9.02 33.49 8.48
CA ALA A 61 -8.71 34.90 8.23
C ALA A 61 -9.79 35.56 7.35
N ALA A 62 -10.27 34.88 6.30
CA ALA A 62 -11.33 35.39 5.44
C ALA A 62 -12.65 35.58 6.19
N LEU A 63 -13.04 34.61 7.04
CA LEU A 63 -14.26 34.70 7.85
C LEU A 63 -14.13 35.70 9.01
N ALA A 64 -12.91 35.95 9.48
CA ALA A 64 -12.64 36.91 10.55
C ALA A 64 -12.72 38.38 10.09
N VAL A 65 -12.93 38.66 8.79
CA VAL A 65 -13.14 40.03 8.30
C VAL A 65 -14.43 40.64 8.87
N PRO A 66 -15.60 39.96 8.79
CA PRO A 66 -16.83 40.43 9.45
C PRO A 66 -17.09 39.84 10.85
N LEU A 67 -16.35 38.81 11.28
CA LEU A 67 -16.61 38.10 12.54
C LEU A 67 -15.41 38.12 13.49
N PRO A 68 -15.61 37.97 14.81
CA PRO A 68 -14.52 37.69 15.73
C PRO A 68 -13.76 36.41 15.33
N VAL A 69 -12.43 36.44 15.49
CA VAL A 69 -11.54 35.33 15.10
C VAL A 69 -11.96 34.00 15.74
N TRP A 70 -12.43 34.02 17.00
CA TRP A 70 -12.87 32.81 17.70
C TRP A 70 -14.10 32.18 17.03
N THR A 71 -15.05 32.98 16.55
CA THR A 71 -16.26 32.50 15.88
C THR A 71 -15.91 31.92 14.50
N ALA A 72 -15.04 32.61 13.75
CA ALA A 72 -14.51 32.11 12.48
C ALA A 72 -13.79 30.76 12.65
N ALA A 73 -12.93 30.65 13.67
CA ALA A 73 -12.21 29.42 13.98
C ALA A 73 -13.14 28.25 14.33
N LEU A 74 -14.20 28.50 15.12
CA LEU A 74 -15.19 27.46 15.46
C LEU A 74 -15.97 26.98 14.23
N ILE A 75 -16.38 27.89 13.35
CA ILE A 75 -17.11 27.53 12.12
C ILE A 75 -16.22 26.65 11.22
N VAL A 76 -14.98 27.06 10.97
CA VAL A 76 -14.05 26.29 10.14
C VAL A 76 -13.78 24.91 10.77
N THR A 77 -13.59 24.86 12.09
CA THR A 77 -13.37 23.60 12.82
C THR A 77 -14.56 22.65 12.67
N ALA A 78 -15.79 23.16 12.81
CA ALA A 78 -17.00 22.35 12.66
C ALA A 78 -17.12 21.77 11.25
N VAL A 79 -16.88 22.58 10.21
CA VAL A 79 -16.89 22.13 8.82
C VAL A 79 -15.83 21.04 8.58
N LEU A 80 -14.60 21.26 9.05
CA LEU A 80 -13.53 20.27 8.91
C LEU A 80 -13.81 18.98 9.68
N ALA A 81 -14.44 19.06 10.86
CA ALA A 81 -14.83 17.88 11.63
C ALA A 81 -15.85 17.01 10.88
N VAL A 82 -16.82 17.63 10.19
CA VAL A 82 -17.77 16.91 9.33
C VAL A 82 -17.04 16.24 8.16
N VAL A 83 -16.18 16.98 7.46
CA VAL A 83 -15.39 16.42 6.34
C VAL A 83 -14.51 15.27 6.80
N ALA A 84 -13.79 15.44 7.92
CA ALA A 84 -12.93 14.42 8.50
C ALA A 84 -13.72 13.15 8.89
N SER A 85 -14.91 13.32 9.47
CA SER A 85 -15.79 12.20 9.82
C SER A 85 -16.23 11.42 8.58
N VAL A 86 -16.62 12.11 7.51
CA VAL A 86 -17.00 11.48 6.23
C VAL A 86 -15.81 10.74 5.62
N LEU A 87 -14.65 11.39 5.54
CA LEU A 87 -13.42 10.76 5.02
C LEU A 87 -12.99 9.55 5.85
N ALA A 88 -13.10 9.62 7.19
CA ALA A 88 -12.79 8.50 8.07
C ALA A 88 -13.72 7.31 7.83
N VAL A 89 -15.02 7.55 7.62
CA VAL A 89 -15.99 6.48 7.30
C VAL A 89 -15.69 5.87 5.92
N ILE A 90 -15.42 6.70 4.91
CA ILE A 90 -15.07 6.22 3.56
C ILE A 90 -13.75 5.43 3.60
N GLY A 91 -12.74 5.96 4.26
CA GLY A 91 -11.44 5.31 4.45
C GLY A 91 -11.58 3.97 5.16
N LYS A 92 -12.34 3.93 6.26
CA LYS A 92 -12.64 2.67 6.98
C LYS A 92 -13.35 1.67 6.07
N LYS A 93 -14.31 2.11 5.23
CA LYS A 93 -14.99 1.22 4.27
C LYS A 93 -14.05 0.70 3.19
N GLN A 94 -13.14 1.53 2.67
CA GLN A 94 -12.17 1.09 1.65
C GLN A 94 -11.13 0.15 2.24
N VAL A 95 -10.62 0.44 3.44
CA VAL A 95 -9.73 -0.45 4.18
C VAL A 95 -10.44 -1.74 4.54
N ALA A 96 -11.69 -1.72 5.00
CA ALA A 96 -12.45 -2.94 5.28
C ALA A 96 -12.72 -3.79 4.03
N GLN A 97 -12.90 -3.16 2.86
CA GLN A 97 -13.03 -3.88 1.58
C GLN A 97 -11.69 -4.47 1.11
N ALA A 98 -10.60 -3.70 1.22
CA ALA A 98 -9.26 -4.15 0.85
C ALA A 98 -8.68 -5.17 1.84
N ALA A 99 -9.09 -5.09 3.11
CA ALA A 99 -8.69 -5.96 4.20
C ALA A 99 -9.77 -7.00 4.53
N SER A 100 -10.69 -7.32 3.60
CA SER A 100 -11.61 -8.46 3.76
C SER A 100 -10.75 -9.69 4.07
N PRO A 101 -10.75 -10.18 5.32
CA PRO A 101 -9.82 -11.22 5.73
C PRO A 101 -10.34 -12.53 5.13
N ALA A 102 -9.52 -13.12 4.27
CA ALA A 102 -9.74 -14.38 3.56
C ALA A 102 -10.89 -14.36 2.52
N PRO A 103 -10.66 -14.94 1.33
CA PRO A 103 -11.76 -15.26 0.43
C PRO A 103 -12.62 -16.29 1.15
N THR A 104 -13.85 -15.95 1.51
CA THR A 104 -14.81 -16.89 2.13
C THR A 104 -14.94 -18.16 1.29
N ARG A 105 -14.81 -18.02 -0.04
CA ARG A 105 -14.77 -19.14 -0.99
C ARG A 105 -13.54 -20.03 -0.87
N THR A 106 -12.37 -19.49 -0.52
CA THR A 106 -11.15 -20.30 -0.33
C THR A 106 -11.22 -21.08 0.97
N ILE A 107 -11.81 -20.52 2.03
CA ILE A 107 -12.02 -21.26 3.29
C ILE A 107 -13.07 -22.37 3.11
N GLU A 108 -14.15 -22.13 2.35
CA GLU A 108 -15.15 -23.15 2.02
C GLU A 108 -14.56 -24.28 1.15
N ASN A 109 -13.77 -23.95 0.13
CA ASN A 109 -13.12 -24.94 -0.73
C ASN A 109 -12.10 -25.79 0.05
N VAL A 110 -11.29 -25.17 0.91
CA VAL A 110 -10.33 -25.92 1.76
C VAL A 110 -11.06 -26.81 2.76
N LYS A 111 -12.21 -26.39 3.32
CA LYS A 111 -13.04 -27.28 4.16
C LYS A 111 -13.63 -28.45 3.38
N ALA A 112 -14.07 -28.23 2.13
CA ALA A 112 -14.59 -29.28 1.27
C ALA A 112 -13.50 -30.29 0.85
N ASP A 113 -12.30 -29.79 0.55
CA ASP A 113 -11.15 -30.63 0.19
C ASP A 113 -10.69 -31.48 1.38
N VAL A 114 -10.66 -30.91 2.59
CA VAL A 114 -10.32 -31.65 3.83
C VAL A 114 -11.39 -32.70 4.17
N ALA A 115 -12.68 -32.41 3.92
CA ALA A 115 -13.75 -33.39 4.12
C ALA A 115 -13.63 -34.59 3.16
N THR A 116 -13.31 -34.32 1.89
CA THR A 116 -13.13 -35.36 0.85
C THR A 116 -11.93 -36.26 1.14
N ILE A 117 -10.82 -35.67 1.63
CA ILE A 117 -9.63 -36.43 2.04
C ILE A 117 -9.93 -37.31 3.27
N LYS A 118 -10.72 -36.80 4.22
CA LYS A 118 -11.09 -37.55 5.43
C LYS A 118 -12.02 -38.73 5.14
N GLU A 119 -12.89 -38.61 4.14
CA GLU A 119 -13.76 -39.70 3.67
C GLU A 119 -12.98 -40.76 2.88
N SER A 120 -11.98 -40.34 2.09
CA SER A 120 -11.11 -41.24 1.31
C SER A 120 -10.14 -42.05 2.17
N ALA A 121 -9.80 -41.56 3.38
CA ALA A 121 -8.94 -42.26 4.34
C ALA A 121 -9.69 -43.24 5.26
N HIS A 122 -11.02 -43.30 5.16
CA HIS A 122 -11.87 -44.17 5.99
C HIS A 122 -12.50 -45.34 5.21
N ARG A 123 -12.17 -45.50 3.91
CA ARG A 123 -12.40 -46.72 3.12
C ARG A 123 -11.10 -47.49 2.97
#